data_AF-A2SRE8-F1
#
_entry.id   AF-A2SRE8-F1
#
_cell.length_a   1.000
_cell.length_b   1.000
_cell.length_c   1.000
_cell.angle_alpha   90.00
_cell.angle_beta   90.00
_cell.angle_gamma   90.00
#
_symmetry.space_group_name_H-M   'P 1'
#
loop_
_entity.id
_entity.type
_entity.pdbx_description
1 polymer ?
#
loop_
_entity_poly.entity_id
_entity_poly.type
_entity_poly.pdbx_seq_one_letter_code
_entity_poly.pdbx_strand_id
1 'polypeptide(L)'
;MRTLTFPVRSLGSVLPMDTDPSALTEWLSKRRGKETDLTTWNVETTLTDQLEFVDFPAAGGEFYADRILDSCGNVVDGNVSHEFDPDFGTILADVSLVQARRKNCWWSIPAPSALDVGDAYFGDPEEFKTALFETVSTLCRSMRDAGIPGHILTADRPDEIELEYFSGKRYLWAVSNDALPEILEIQKDIVITAEGVSLLPDLLDSFEIRNIYIRDADPAALRSVLRHIDPEYIQVCGVGPEEGRPEYWEKLAAVSVESTE
;
A
#
# COMPACT_ATOMS: atom_id res chain seq x y z
N MET A 1 23.62 -22.62 15.39
CA MET A 1 22.34 -21.90 15.29
C MET A 1 22.45 -20.95 14.11
N ARG A 2 21.57 -21.09 13.12
CA ARG A 2 21.54 -20.22 11.94
C ARG A 2 20.51 -19.13 12.18
N THR A 3 20.88 -17.87 12.01
CA THR A 3 19.92 -16.75 12.05
C THR A 3 19.07 -16.75 10.78
N LEU A 4 17.75 -16.73 10.95
CA LEU A 4 16.78 -16.54 9.89
C LEU A 4 16.44 -15.05 9.79
N THR A 5 16.61 -14.51 8.59
CA THR A 5 16.25 -13.13 8.22
C THR A 5 15.14 -13.19 7.19
N PHE A 6 14.25 -12.21 7.20
CA PHE A 6 13.06 -12.18 6.36
C PHE A 6 13.09 -10.95 5.45
N PRO A 7 12.68 -11.06 4.18
CA PRO A 7 12.59 -9.90 3.32
C PRO A 7 11.61 -8.87 3.88
N VAL A 8 11.95 -7.59 3.72
CA VAL A 8 11.13 -6.46 4.17
C VAL A 8 10.31 -5.90 3.01
N ARG A 9 9.00 -5.80 3.21
CA ARG A 9 8.08 -5.16 2.29
C ARG A 9 7.45 -3.91 2.91
N SER A 10 7.45 -2.82 2.16
CA SER A 10 6.68 -1.64 2.54
C SER A 10 5.22 -1.79 2.11
N LEU A 11 4.32 -1.35 2.96
CA LEU A 11 2.89 -1.18 2.69
C LEU A 11 2.55 0.29 2.36
N GLY A 12 3.56 1.15 2.16
CA GLY A 12 3.42 2.59 1.96
C GLY A 12 3.95 3.39 3.14
N SER A 13 3.52 4.63 3.26
CA SER A 13 3.88 5.51 4.38
C SER A 13 2.76 6.48 4.72
N VAL A 14 2.72 6.91 5.96
CA VAL A 14 1.94 8.09 6.37
C VAL A 14 2.78 9.35 6.20
N LEU A 15 2.13 10.52 6.07
CA LEU A 15 2.84 11.79 5.97
C LEU A 15 3.60 12.09 7.26
N PRO A 16 4.76 12.76 7.18
CA PRO A 16 5.37 13.33 8.37
C PRO A 16 4.47 14.43 8.94
N MET A 17 4.44 14.55 10.27
CA MET A 17 3.67 15.58 10.98
C MET A 17 4.07 17.00 10.54
N ASP A 18 5.37 17.21 10.33
CA ASP A 18 5.95 18.47 9.86
C ASP A 18 6.79 18.26 8.60
N THR A 19 6.66 19.19 7.64
CA THR A 19 7.54 19.24 6.47
C THR A 19 8.77 20.09 6.79
N ASP A 20 9.99 19.52 6.68
CA ASP A 20 11.23 20.29 6.82
C ASP A 20 11.36 21.34 5.69
N PRO A 21 11.25 22.64 6.00
CA PRO A 21 11.30 23.70 4.98
C PRO A 21 12.64 23.78 4.26
N SER A 22 13.73 23.41 4.93
CA SER A 22 15.08 23.43 4.36
C SER A 22 15.24 22.33 3.32
N ALA A 23 14.83 21.11 3.68
CA ALA A 23 14.83 19.97 2.76
C ALA A 23 13.91 20.21 1.56
N LEU A 24 12.71 20.76 1.78
CA LEU A 24 11.78 21.11 0.70
C LEU A 24 12.38 22.18 -0.23
N THR A 25 13.01 23.22 0.33
CA THR A 25 13.65 24.27 -0.47
C THR A 25 14.80 23.72 -1.33
N GLU A 26 15.64 22.86 -0.74
CA GLU A 26 16.71 22.20 -1.48
C GLU A 26 16.14 21.34 -2.62
N TRP A 27 15.06 20.60 -2.35
CA TRP A 27 14.41 19.77 -3.34
C TRP A 27 13.79 20.57 -4.50
N LEU A 28 13.09 21.66 -4.19
CA LEU A 28 12.54 22.57 -5.20
C LEU A 28 13.65 23.15 -6.08
N SER A 29 14.82 23.46 -5.51
CA SER A 29 15.95 23.99 -6.27
C SER A 29 16.45 23.03 -7.35
N LYS A 30 16.37 21.72 -7.11
CA LYS A 30 16.77 20.65 -8.04
C LYS A 30 15.74 20.40 -9.15
N ARG A 31 14.56 21.02 -9.06
CA ARG A 31 13.39 20.79 -9.92
C ARG A 31 12.92 22.03 -10.68
N ARG A 32 13.75 23.06 -10.76
CA ARG A 32 13.41 24.30 -11.44
C ARG A 32 12.89 24.05 -12.86
N GLY A 33 11.67 24.50 -13.14
CA GLY A 33 11.01 24.34 -14.43
C GLY A 33 10.22 23.03 -14.61
N LYS A 34 10.10 22.20 -13.56
CA LYS A 34 9.19 21.06 -13.52
C LYS A 34 7.99 21.41 -12.63
N GLU A 35 6.80 21.08 -13.10
CA GLU A 35 5.60 21.11 -12.26
C GLU A 35 5.72 20.06 -11.17
N THR A 36 5.49 20.47 -9.93
CA THR A 36 5.64 19.63 -8.75
C THR A 36 4.86 20.25 -7.60
N ASP A 37 4.36 19.42 -6.70
CA ASP A 37 3.64 19.85 -5.51
C ASP A 37 4.08 19.06 -4.27
N LEU A 38 3.38 19.28 -3.14
CA LEU A 38 3.67 18.61 -1.88
C LEU A 38 3.41 17.10 -1.94
N THR A 39 2.43 16.63 -2.71
CA THR A 39 2.17 15.20 -2.85
C THR A 39 3.31 14.52 -3.60
N THR A 40 3.82 15.12 -4.68
CA THR A 40 5.01 14.62 -5.39
C THR A 40 6.26 14.65 -4.50
N TRP A 41 6.40 15.67 -3.65
CA TRP A 41 7.45 15.71 -2.62
C TRP A 41 7.32 14.53 -1.65
N ASN A 42 6.12 14.29 -1.12
CA ASN A 42 5.85 13.23 -0.16
C ASN A 42 6.06 11.84 -0.75
N VAL A 43 5.65 11.61 -1.99
CA VAL A 43 5.95 10.35 -2.72
C VAL A 43 7.46 10.12 -2.80
N GLU A 44 8.24 11.15 -3.11
CA GLU A 44 9.69 11.04 -3.27
C GLU A 44 10.42 10.81 -1.96
N THR A 45 10.06 11.56 -0.91
CA THR A 45 10.74 11.51 0.39
C THR A 45 10.42 10.22 1.11
N THR A 46 9.14 9.84 1.20
CA THR A 46 8.73 8.60 1.86
C THR A 46 9.29 7.36 1.17
N LEU A 47 9.44 7.38 -0.16
CA LEU A 47 10.16 6.33 -0.89
C LEU A 47 11.64 6.32 -0.54
N THR A 48 12.28 7.49 -0.47
CA THR A 48 13.72 7.59 -0.19
C THR A 48 14.07 7.00 1.18
N ASP A 49 13.24 7.20 2.19
CA ASP A 49 13.41 6.65 3.54
C ASP A 49 13.42 5.11 3.57
N GLN A 50 12.86 4.45 2.55
CA GLN A 50 12.77 3.00 2.46
C GLN A 50 13.99 2.35 1.78
N LEU A 51 14.71 3.07 0.92
CA LEU A 51 15.58 2.45 -0.10
C LEU A 51 16.78 1.68 0.46
N GLU A 52 17.23 2.00 1.67
CA GLU A 52 18.37 1.33 2.30
C GLU A 52 18.00 0.00 2.96
N PHE A 53 16.81 -0.08 3.55
CA PHE A 53 16.43 -1.19 4.45
C PHE A 53 15.28 -2.05 3.94
N VAL A 54 14.57 -1.61 2.90
CA VAL A 54 13.37 -2.29 2.38
C VAL A 54 13.68 -3.00 1.05
N ASP A 55 13.50 -4.33 1.03
CA ASP A 55 13.70 -5.14 -0.18
C ASP A 55 12.66 -4.81 -1.27
N PHE A 56 11.40 -4.72 -0.85
CA PHE A 56 10.24 -4.44 -1.69
C PHE A 56 9.57 -3.10 -1.30
N PRO A 57 10.11 -1.95 -1.77
CA PRO A 57 9.56 -0.65 -1.42
C PRO A 57 8.21 -0.40 -2.11
N ALA A 58 7.45 0.50 -1.51
CA ALA A 58 6.18 0.97 -2.03
C ALA A 58 6.11 2.51 -1.94
N ALA A 59 5.71 3.15 -3.04
CA ALA A 59 5.40 4.57 -3.07
C ALA A 59 3.94 4.80 -2.66
N GLY A 60 3.61 6.02 -2.21
CA GLY A 60 2.25 6.37 -1.78
C GLY A 60 1.92 5.90 -0.36
N GLY A 61 0.64 5.64 -0.13
CA GLY A 61 0.02 5.45 1.18
C GLY A 61 -1.30 6.21 1.26
N GLU A 62 -1.88 6.29 2.46
CA GLU A 62 -3.20 6.92 2.68
C GLU A 62 -3.28 8.36 2.17
N PHE A 63 -2.18 9.11 2.28
CA PHE A 63 -2.08 10.50 1.82
C PHE A 63 -2.25 10.70 0.31
N TYR A 64 -2.22 9.62 -0.47
CA TYR A 64 -2.41 9.68 -1.91
C TYR A 64 -3.89 9.75 -2.31
N ALA A 65 -4.83 9.68 -1.34
CA ALA A 65 -6.28 9.76 -1.56
C ALA A 65 -6.68 10.99 -2.38
N ASP A 66 -6.28 12.19 -1.96
CA ASP A 66 -6.63 13.44 -2.63
C ASP A 66 -6.16 13.46 -4.08
N ARG A 67 -4.96 12.94 -4.34
CA ARG A 67 -4.41 12.83 -5.69
C ARG A 67 -5.25 11.90 -6.57
N ILE A 68 -5.73 10.79 -6.01
CA ILE A 68 -6.60 9.85 -6.72
C ILE A 68 -7.92 10.55 -7.06
N LEU A 69 -8.54 11.20 -6.08
CA LEU A 69 -9.81 11.92 -6.27
C LEU A 69 -9.71 13.05 -7.28
N ASP A 70 -8.65 13.87 -7.21
CA ASP A 70 -8.36 14.90 -8.21
C ASP A 70 -8.25 14.30 -9.62
N SER A 71 -7.63 13.12 -9.73
CA SER A 71 -7.44 12.43 -11.01
C SER A 71 -8.70 11.76 -11.56
N CYS A 72 -9.71 11.50 -10.73
CA CYS A 72 -10.99 10.95 -11.17
C CYS A 72 -11.82 11.98 -11.97
N GLY A 73 -11.56 13.28 -11.76
CA GLY A 73 -12.33 14.37 -12.36
C GLY A 73 -13.73 14.50 -11.77
N ASN A 74 -14.32 15.70 -11.87
CA ASN A 74 -15.69 16.01 -11.43
C ASN A 74 -16.01 15.74 -9.94
N VAL A 75 -15.00 15.51 -9.10
CA VAL A 75 -15.11 15.47 -7.63
C VAL A 75 -14.96 16.88 -7.07
N VAL A 76 -15.97 17.39 -6.37
CA VAL A 76 -15.99 18.72 -5.76
C VAL A 76 -16.39 18.58 -4.30
N ASP A 77 -15.58 19.12 -3.39
CA ASP A 77 -15.80 19.04 -1.94
C ASP A 77 -16.11 17.59 -1.47
N GLY A 78 -15.35 16.62 -1.98
CA GLY A 78 -15.50 15.20 -1.66
C GLY A 78 -16.73 14.53 -2.27
N ASN A 79 -17.45 15.17 -3.20
CA ASN A 79 -18.65 14.62 -3.82
C ASN A 79 -18.54 14.60 -5.35
N VAL A 80 -18.97 13.50 -5.96
CA VAL A 80 -19.06 13.39 -7.42
C VAL A 80 -20.22 14.23 -7.94
N SER A 81 -19.91 15.21 -8.79
CA SER A 81 -20.87 16.18 -9.31
C SER A 81 -21.41 15.82 -10.71
N HIS A 82 -20.66 15.02 -11.47
CA HIS A 82 -20.95 14.53 -12.82
C HIS A 82 -20.29 13.16 -13.00
N GLU A 83 -20.52 12.50 -14.14
CA GLU A 83 -19.77 11.29 -14.52
C GLU A 83 -18.24 11.52 -14.40
N PHE A 84 -17.50 10.52 -13.94
CA PHE A 84 -16.05 10.62 -13.82
C PHE A 84 -15.40 10.94 -15.17
N ASP A 85 -14.44 11.86 -15.17
CA ASP A 85 -13.67 12.27 -16.35
C ASP A 85 -12.18 12.20 -16.01
N PRO A 86 -11.61 10.98 -16.00
CA PRO A 86 -10.31 10.76 -15.39
C PRO A 86 -9.16 11.38 -16.20
N ASP A 87 -8.31 12.15 -15.51
CA ASP A 87 -7.00 12.60 -16.01
C ASP A 87 -5.89 12.11 -15.07
N PHE A 88 -5.18 11.08 -15.52
CA PHE A 88 -4.10 10.47 -14.75
C PHE A 88 -2.73 11.11 -14.98
N GLY A 89 -2.63 12.22 -15.74
CA GLY A 89 -1.36 12.82 -16.15
C GLY A 89 -0.39 13.08 -15.00
N THR A 90 -0.89 13.66 -13.89
CA THR A 90 -0.07 13.95 -12.70
C THR A 90 0.38 12.68 -11.98
N ILE A 91 -0.48 11.67 -11.87
CA ILE A 91 -0.10 10.38 -11.27
C ILE A 91 0.94 9.67 -12.13
N LEU A 92 0.81 9.70 -13.46
CA LEU A 92 1.81 9.12 -14.36
C LEU A 92 3.16 9.85 -14.31
N ALA A 93 3.17 11.14 -13.99
CA ALA A 93 4.40 11.88 -13.71
C ALA A 93 5.04 11.41 -12.38
N ASP A 94 4.24 11.19 -11.33
CA ASP A 94 4.71 10.61 -10.06
C ASP A 94 5.27 9.18 -10.27
N VAL A 95 4.59 8.35 -11.08
CA VAL A 95 5.10 7.01 -11.46
C VAL A 95 6.44 7.09 -12.15
N SER A 96 6.58 8.00 -13.13
CA SER A 96 7.84 8.20 -13.86
C SER A 96 8.98 8.60 -12.93
N LEU A 97 8.69 9.46 -11.95
CA LEU A 97 9.62 9.88 -10.91
C LEU A 97 10.06 8.73 -10.00
N VAL A 98 9.12 7.89 -9.56
CA VAL A 98 9.40 6.71 -8.74
C VAL A 98 10.25 5.71 -9.52
N GLN A 99 9.89 5.42 -10.78
CA GLN A 99 10.62 4.48 -11.63
C GLN A 99 12.06 4.94 -11.94
N ALA A 100 12.29 6.25 -12.03
CA ALA A 100 13.63 6.81 -12.19
C ALA A 100 14.51 6.59 -10.94
N ARG A 101 13.91 6.46 -9.76
CA ARG A 101 14.60 6.23 -8.49
C ARG A 101 14.77 4.76 -8.16
N ARG A 102 13.69 3.98 -8.26
CA ARG A 102 13.64 2.57 -7.93
C ARG A 102 12.68 1.84 -8.86
N LYS A 103 13.24 0.99 -9.72
CA LYS A 103 12.45 0.08 -10.55
C LYS A 103 11.73 -0.96 -9.68
N ASN A 104 10.61 -1.45 -10.17
CA ASN A 104 9.80 -2.48 -9.51
C ASN A 104 9.26 -2.08 -8.12
N CYS A 105 9.10 -0.77 -7.88
CA CYS A 105 8.42 -0.25 -6.69
C CYS A 105 6.91 -0.48 -6.82
N TRP A 106 6.28 -1.10 -5.82
CA TRP A 106 4.81 -1.19 -5.77
C TRP A 106 4.20 0.17 -5.42
N TRP A 107 2.89 0.31 -5.59
CA TRP A 107 2.19 1.54 -5.20
C TRP A 107 1.12 1.25 -4.16
N SER A 108 1.19 1.92 -3.02
CA SER A 108 0.18 1.85 -1.97
C SER A 108 -0.84 2.97 -2.17
N ILE A 109 -2.12 2.61 -2.16
CA ILE A 109 -3.25 3.53 -2.23
C ILE A 109 -4.34 3.10 -1.25
N PRO A 110 -5.15 4.04 -0.72
CA PRO A 110 -6.43 3.69 -0.15
C PRO A 110 -7.27 2.93 -1.18
N ALA A 111 -7.98 1.90 -0.73
CA ALA A 111 -9.00 1.27 -1.56
C ALA A 111 -10.11 2.29 -1.88
N PRO A 112 -10.84 2.15 -2.99
CA PRO A 112 -11.97 3.02 -3.31
C PRO A 112 -12.95 3.29 -2.16
N SER A 113 -13.28 2.27 -1.36
CA SER A 113 -14.16 2.40 -0.19
C SER A 113 -13.58 3.27 0.92
N ALA A 114 -12.25 3.44 0.96
CA ALA A 114 -11.51 4.27 1.91
C ALA A 114 -11.23 5.69 1.40
N LEU A 115 -11.68 6.05 0.19
CA LEU A 115 -11.50 7.41 -0.36
C LEU A 115 -12.49 8.45 0.20
N ASP A 116 -13.48 8.03 0.99
CA ASP A 116 -14.51 8.89 1.61
C ASP A 116 -15.16 9.88 0.61
N VAL A 117 -15.49 9.38 -0.59
CA VAL A 117 -16.15 10.16 -1.64
C VAL A 117 -17.65 9.89 -1.65
N GLY A 118 -18.43 10.97 -1.67
CA GLY A 118 -19.88 10.96 -1.74
C GLY A 118 -20.43 11.03 -3.17
N ASP A 119 -21.70 10.67 -3.31
CA ASP A 119 -22.43 10.74 -4.57
C ASP A 119 -23.47 11.89 -4.55
N ALA A 120 -23.28 12.86 -5.43
CA ALA A 120 -24.26 13.93 -5.69
C ALA A 120 -24.82 13.89 -7.12
N TYR A 121 -24.48 12.86 -7.91
CA TYR A 121 -24.80 12.79 -9.34
C TYR A 121 -25.57 11.53 -9.74
N PHE A 122 -25.06 10.34 -9.41
CA PHE A 122 -25.63 9.07 -9.88
C PHE A 122 -26.98 8.82 -9.22
N GLY A 123 -27.09 9.08 -7.92
CA GLY A 123 -28.33 8.89 -7.14
C GLY A 123 -28.67 7.42 -6.87
N ASP A 124 -27.90 6.49 -7.42
CA ASP A 124 -27.93 5.06 -7.13
C ASP A 124 -26.58 4.61 -6.55
N PRO A 125 -26.56 4.05 -5.32
CA PRO A 125 -25.31 3.67 -4.66
C PRO A 125 -24.50 2.57 -5.37
N GLU A 126 -25.14 1.64 -6.09
CA GLU A 126 -24.44 0.56 -6.79
C GLU A 126 -23.81 1.07 -8.08
N GLU A 127 -24.53 1.93 -8.82
CA GLU A 127 -24.01 2.62 -10.01
C GLU A 127 -22.80 3.49 -9.64
N PHE A 128 -22.91 4.28 -8.56
CA PHE A 128 -21.82 5.11 -8.06
C PHE A 128 -20.58 4.28 -7.71
N LYS A 129 -20.75 3.21 -6.90
CA LYS A 129 -19.64 2.33 -6.51
C LYS A 129 -18.98 1.70 -7.71
N THR A 130 -19.77 1.18 -8.64
CA THR A 130 -19.28 0.56 -9.87
C THR A 130 -18.43 1.55 -10.68
N ALA A 131 -18.94 2.76 -10.89
CA ALA A 131 -18.24 3.81 -11.62
C ALA A 131 -16.91 4.20 -10.94
N LEU A 132 -16.91 4.29 -9.59
CA LEU A 132 -15.70 4.58 -8.82
C LEU A 132 -14.67 3.44 -8.95
N PHE A 133 -15.10 2.19 -8.81
CA PHE A 133 -14.23 1.02 -8.89
C PHE A 133 -13.64 0.86 -10.29
N GLU A 134 -14.43 1.07 -11.33
CA GLU A 134 -13.96 1.07 -12.73
C GLU A 134 -12.92 2.18 -12.97
N THR A 135 -13.15 3.38 -12.43
CA THR A 135 -12.21 4.51 -12.56
C THR A 135 -10.88 4.21 -11.87
N VAL A 136 -10.92 3.73 -10.62
CA VAL A 136 -9.69 3.38 -9.86
C VAL A 136 -8.99 2.15 -10.44
N SER A 137 -9.73 1.17 -10.97
CA SER A 137 -9.14 0.02 -11.68
C SER A 137 -8.42 0.45 -12.96
N THR A 138 -8.99 1.42 -13.69
CA THR A 138 -8.38 2.03 -14.88
C THR A 138 -7.13 2.82 -14.52
N LEU A 139 -7.13 3.56 -13.40
CA LEU A 139 -5.95 4.19 -12.84
C LEU A 139 -4.85 3.16 -12.56
N CYS A 140 -5.17 2.13 -11.77
CA CYS A 140 -4.22 1.06 -11.42
C CYS A 140 -3.64 0.41 -12.68
N ARG A 141 -4.45 0.20 -13.72
CA ARG A 141 -3.98 -0.30 -15.01
C ARG A 141 -3.02 0.65 -15.70
N SER A 142 -3.35 1.93 -15.76
CA SER A 142 -2.51 2.96 -16.37
C SER A 142 -1.14 3.05 -15.68
N MET A 143 -1.12 2.94 -14.35
CA MET A 143 0.12 2.89 -13.57
C MET A 143 0.93 1.62 -13.89
N ARG A 144 0.29 0.46 -14.08
CA ARG A 144 0.99 -0.77 -14.52
C ARG A 144 1.58 -0.65 -15.91
N ASP A 145 0.84 -0.07 -16.84
CA ASP A 145 1.30 0.16 -18.20
C ASP A 145 2.51 1.13 -18.22
N ALA A 146 2.60 2.03 -17.22
CA ALA A 146 3.74 2.90 -16.97
C ALA A 146 4.89 2.25 -16.14
N GLY A 147 4.77 0.97 -15.76
CA GLY A 147 5.85 0.19 -15.16
C GLY A 147 5.69 -0.15 -13.67
N ILE A 148 4.56 0.20 -13.03
CA ILE A 148 4.26 -0.25 -11.67
C ILE A 148 3.92 -1.76 -11.69
N PRO A 149 4.60 -2.61 -10.90
CA PRO A 149 4.39 -4.07 -10.94
C PRO A 149 3.10 -4.54 -10.25
N GLY A 150 2.56 -3.76 -9.30
CA GLY A 150 1.39 -4.10 -8.49
C GLY A 150 1.04 -3.00 -7.48
N HIS A 151 -0.11 -3.13 -6.85
CA HIS A 151 -0.67 -2.15 -5.91
C HIS A 151 -0.94 -2.80 -4.55
N ILE A 152 -0.72 -2.03 -3.49
CA ILE A 152 -1.18 -2.36 -2.14
C ILE A 152 -2.44 -1.53 -1.89
N LEU A 153 -3.51 -2.18 -1.45
CA LEU A 153 -4.78 -1.54 -1.14
C LEU A 153 -5.00 -1.54 0.36
N THR A 154 -5.17 -0.36 0.96
CA THR A 154 -5.45 -0.19 2.37
C THR A 154 -6.92 0.16 2.59
N ALA A 155 -7.59 -0.61 3.43
CA ALA A 155 -8.97 -0.37 3.86
C ALA A 155 -9.18 -1.02 5.22
N ASP A 156 -10.15 -0.52 6.00
CA ASP A 156 -10.59 -1.23 7.20
C ASP A 156 -11.26 -2.54 6.79
N ARG A 157 -12.36 -2.45 6.03
CA ARG A 157 -13.07 -3.61 5.50
C ARG A 157 -13.62 -3.32 4.11
N PRO A 158 -13.03 -3.91 3.05
CA PRO A 158 -13.54 -3.77 1.69
C PRO A 158 -14.87 -4.52 1.51
N ASP A 159 -15.68 -4.07 0.56
CA ASP A 159 -16.89 -4.79 0.19
C ASP A 159 -16.65 -5.88 -0.86
N GLU A 160 -17.59 -6.80 -1.02
CA GLU A 160 -17.44 -7.97 -1.89
C GLU A 160 -17.21 -7.58 -3.36
N ILE A 161 -17.92 -6.56 -3.85
CA ILE A 161 -17.77 -6.09 -5.23
C ILE A 161 -16.39 -5.48 -5.42
N GLU A 162 -15.95 -4.65 -4.48
CA GLU A 162 -14.61 -4.07 -4.49
C GLU A 162 -13.51 -5.16 -4.53
N LEU A 163 -13.67 -6.23 -3.74
CA LEU A 163 -12.75 -7.36 -3.73
C LEU A 163 -12.66 -8.06 -5.09
N GLU A 164 -13.78 -8.23 -5.80
CA GLU A 164 -13.77 -8.79 -7.15
C GLU A 164 -12.96 -7.92 -8.13
N TYR A 165 -13.15 -6.59 -8.08
CA TYR A 165 -12.45 -5.63 -8.95
C TYR A 165 -10.94 -5.63 -8.75
N PHE A 166 -10.49 -5.75 -7.50
CA PHE A 166 -9.07 -5.66 -7.14
C PHE A 166 -8.52 -7.00 -6.65
N SER A 167 -8.74 -8.05 -7.44
CA SER A 167 -8.28 -9.40 -7.20
C SER A 167 -7.07 -9.80 -8.06
N GLY A 168 -6.37 -10.86 -7.63
CA GLY A 168 -5.26 -11.46 -8.37
C GLY A 168 -3.88 -10.88 -8.06
N LYS A 169 -2.86 -11.38 -8.78
CA LYS A 169 -1.42 -11.23 -8.43
C LYS A 169 -0.86 -9.80 -8.50
N ARG A 170 -1.67 -8.83 -8.90
CA ARG A 170 -1.27 -7.42 -9.06
C ARG A 170 -1.75 -6.55 -7.91
N TYR A 171 -2.50 -7.13 -6.98
CA TYR A 171 -3.02 -6.46 -5.80
C TYR A 171 -2.57 -7.22 -4.55
N LEU A 172 -2.36 -6.49 -3.47
CA LEU A 172 -2.15 -7.01 -2.13
C LEU A 172 -2.99 -6.18 -1.18
N TRP A 173 -4.00 -6.81 -0.58
CA TRP A 173 -4.83 -6.18 0.44
C TRP A 173 -4.12 -6.12 1.79
N ALA A 174 -4.08 -4.92 2.38
CA ALA A 174 -3.63 -4.65 3.73
C ALA A 174 -4.82 -4.13 4.54
N VAL A 175 -5.53 -5.06 5.18
CA VAL A 175 -6.78 -4.81 5.91
C VAL A 175 -6.63 -5.11 7.40
N SER A 176 -7.68 -4.86 8.18
CA SER A 176 -7.74 -5.30 9.57
C SER A 176 -7.86 -6.84 9.66
N ASN A 177 -7.41 -7.40 10.79
CA ASN A 177 -7.34 -8.86 10.95
C ASN A 177 -8.72 -9.56 10.88
N ASP A 178 -9.80 -8.84 11.22
CA ASP A 178 -11.18 -9.32 11.15
C ASP A 178 -11.73 -9.44 9.72
N ALA A 179 -11.12 -8.75 8.75
CA ALA A 179 -11.47 -8.84 7.34
C ALA A 179 -10.66 -9.91 6.57
N LEU A 180 -9.72 -10.60 7.24
CA LEU A 180 -8.85 -11.60 6.60
C LEU A 180 -9.61 -12.77 5.94
N PRO A 181 -10.70 -13.33 6.52
CA PRO A 181 -11.48 -14.37 5.85
C PRO A 181 -12.01 -13.92 4.50
N GLU A 182 -12.56 -12.70 4.40
CA GLU A 182 -13.07 -12.14 3.15
C GLU A 182 -11.97 -11.96 2.11
N ILE A 183 -10.77 -11.52 2.54
CA ILE A 183 -9.60 -11.43 1.66
C ILE A 183 -9.16 -12.82 1.16
N LEU A 184 -9.21 -13.84 2.02
CA LEU A 184 -8.74 -15.18 1.68
C LEU A 184 -9.64 -15.92 0.69
N GLU A 185 -10.89 -15.49 0.52
CA GLU A 185 -11.77 -15.98 -0.55
C GLU A 185 -11.27 -15.57 -1.94
N ILE A 186 -10.58 -14.43 -2.07
CA ILE A 186 -10.15 -13.88 -3.36
C ILE A 186 -8.63 -13.94 -3.62
N GLN A 187 -7.80 -14.04 -2.58
CA GLN A 187 -6.33 -14.10 -2.71
C GLN A 187 -5.69 -15.02 -1.67
N LYS A 188 -4.54 -15.60 -2.01
CA LYS A 188 -3.80 -16.54 -1.14
C LYS A 188 -2.70 -15.87 -0.31
N ASP A 189 -2.58 -14.55 -0.41
CA ASP A 189 -1.53 -13.77 0.21
C ASP A 189 -2.19 -12.90 1.29
N ILE A 190 -1.65 -12.83 2.52
CA ILE A 190 -2.26 -12.04 3.60
C ILE A 190 -1.26 -11.15 4.32
N VAL A 191 -1.70 -9.93 4.63
CA VAL A 191 -1.03 -9.04 5.58
C VAL A 191 -1.69 -9.22 6.94
N ILE A 192 -0.92 -9.67 7.94
CA ILE A 192 -1.43 -9.92 9.29
C ILE A 192 -0.60 -9.18 10.32
N THR A 193 -1.21 -8.56 11.32
CA THR A 193 -0.44 -7.91 12.39
C THR A 193 0.22 -8.94 13.30
N ALA A 194 1.27 -8.55 14.03
CA ALA A 194 1.90 -9.40 15.05
C ALA A 194 0.88 -9.97 16.06
N GLU A 195 -0.11 -9.16 16.48
CA GLU A 195 -1.19 -9.58 17.37
C GLU A 195 -2.17 -10.58 16.72
N GLY A 196 -2.38 -10.43 15.40
CA GLY A 196 -3.27 -11.27 14.61
C GLY A 196 -2.73 -12.67 14.33
N VAL A 197 -1.43 -12.91 14.50
CA VAL A 197 -0.79 -14.21 14.24
C VAL A 197 -1.46 -15.37 14.99
N SER A 198 -2.11 -15.09 16.12
CA SER A 198 -2.88 -16.09 16.87
C SER A 198 -4.07 -16.68 16.09
N LEU A 199 -4.59 -15.98 15.08
CA LEU A 199 -5.68 -16.43 14.19
C LEU A 199 -5.19 -17.41 13.12
N LEU A 200 -3.89 -17.48 12.88
CA LEU A 200 -3.33 -18.22 11.75
C LEU A 200 -3.71 -19.72 11.71
N PRO A 201 -3.75 -20.47 12.82
CA PRO A 201 -4.20 -21.86 12.79
C PRO A 201 -5.62 -22.01 12.23
N ASP A 202 -6.57 -21.20 12.70
CA ASP A 202 -7.97 -21.26 12.26
C ASP A 202 -8.11 -20.85 10.79
N LEU A 203 -7.31 -19.88 10.34
CA LEU A 203 -7.27 -19.46 8.94
C LEU A 203 -6.69 -20.55 8.04
N LEU A 204 -5.62 -21.24 8.46
CA LEU A 204 -5.01 -22.33 7.68
C LEU A 204 -5.89 -23.58 7.61
N ASP A 205 -6.75 -23.81 8.60
CA ASP A 205 -7.73 -24.90 8.58
C ASP A 205 -8.85 -24.65 7.55
N SER A 206 -9.13 -23.37 7.24
CA SER A 206 -10.25 -22.95 6.38
C SER A 206 -9.80 -22.52 4.97
N PHE A 207 -8.58 -22.01 4.82
CA PHE A 207 -8.11 -21.35 3.61
C PHE A 207 -6.72 -21.80 3.17
N GLU A 208 -6.46 -21.76 1.86
CA GLU A 208 -5.13 -21.98 1.31
C GLU A 208 -4.32 -20.67 1.31
N ILE A 209 -3.40 -20.56 2.28
CA ILE A 209 -2.50 -19.40 2.40
C ILE A 209 -1.14 -19.74 1.77
N ARG A 210 -0.69 -18.90 0.84
CA ARG A 210 0.58 -19.04 0.12
C ARG A 210 1.69 -18.20 0.73
N ASN A 211 1.46 -16.92 1.00
CA ASN A 211 2.46 -16.02 1.57
C ASN A 211 1.86 -15.25 2.76
N ILE A 212 2.67 -15.08 3.81
CA ILE A 212 2.30 -14.29 4.99
C ILE A 212 3.23 -13.11 5.12
N TYR A 213 2.65 -11.91 5.13
CA TYR A 213 3.34 -10.66 5.39
C TYR A 213 2.97 -10.23 6.82
N ILE A 214 3.92 -10.30 7.75
CA ILE A 214 3.67 -9.95 9.16
C ILE A 214 3.95 -8.46 9.34
N ARG A 215 2.90 -7.68 9.60
CA ARG A 215 2.99 -6.24 9.84
C ARG A 215 3.56 -5.97 11.23
N ASP A 216 4.58 -5.12 11.28
CA ASP A 216 5.29 -4.74 12.51
C ASP A 216 5.79 -5.96 13.29
N ALA A 217 6.38 -6.91 12.56
CA ALA A 217 6.77 -8.20 13.10
C ALA A 217 7.78 -8.07 14.24
N ASP A 218 7.62 -8.93 15.25
CA ASP A 218 8.61 -9.14 16.30
C ASP A 218 9.11 -10.60 16.30
N PRO A 219 10.17 -10.92 17.05
CA PRO A 219 10.69 -12.29 17.12
C PRO A 219 9.68 -13.33 17.63
N ALA A 220 8.68 -12.94 18.44
CA ALA A 220 7.68 -13.85 18.97
C ALA A 220 6.65 -14.21 17.90
N ALA A 221 6.16 -13.23 17.15
CA ALA A 221 5.27 -13.39 16.01
C ALA A 221 5.91 -14.28 14.95
N LEU A 222 7.17 -14.02 14.58
CA LEU A 222 7.91 -14.84 13.61
C LEU A 222 8.02 -16.29 14.04
N ARG A 223 8.40 -16.55 15.30
CA ARG A 223 8.46 -17.92 15.85
C ARG A 223 7.10 -18.61 15.84
N SER A 224 6.02 -17.86 16.01
CA SER A 224 4.67 -18.41 15.96
C SER A 224 4.29 -18.81 14.53
N VAL A 225 4.52 -17.94 13.54
CA VAL A 225 4.24 -18.26 12.13
C VAL A 225 5.09 -19.43 11.62
N LEU A 226 6.37 -19.49 12.01
CA LEU A 226 7.30 -20.56 11.63
C LEU A 226 6.89 -21.98 12.10
N ARG A 227 5.92 -22.09 13.01
CA ARG A 227 5.36 -23.40 13.40
C ARG A 227 4.42 -23.98 12.33
N HIS A 228 3.96 -23.14 11.42
CA HIS A 228 2.94 -23.46 10.44
C HIS A 228 3.42 -23.30 9.01
N ILE A 229 4.31 -22.33 8.75
CA ILE A 229 4.74 -21.91 7.41
C ILE A 229 6.25 -21.90 7.30
N ASP A 230 6.77 -22.39 6.17
CA ASP A 230 8.21 -22.38 5.89
C ASP A 230 8.76 -20.94 5.74
N PRO A 231 10.02 -20.69 6.15
CA PRO A 231 10.61 -19.35 6.13
C PRO A 231 10.56 -18.64 4.76
N GLU A 232 10.55 -19.37 3.65
CA GLU A 232 10.54 -18.80 2.30
C GLU A 232 9.22 -18.12 1.90
N TYR A 233 8.14 -18.43 2.62
CA TYR A 233 6.80 -17.87 2.40
C TYR A 233 6.45 -16.76 3.41
N ILE A 234 7.43 -16.32 4.21
CA ILE A 234 7.26 -15.30 5.24
C ILE A 234 8.01 -14.03 4.85
N GLN A 235 7.34 -12.89 4.93
CA GLN A 235 7.94 -11.56 4.83
C GLN A 235 7.55 -10.74 6.05
N VAL A 236 8.42 -9.80 6.44
CA VAL A 236 8.05 -8.76 7.40
C VAL A 236 7.62 -7.52 6.62
N CYS A 237 6.63 -6.80 7.14
CA CYS A 237 6.14 -5.61 6.47
C CYS A 237 5.73 -4.52 7.44
N GLY A 238 5.48 -3.33 6.91
CA GLY A 238 5.27 -2.14 7.71
C GLY A 238 4.70 -0.97 6.93
N VAL A 239 4.19 0.02 7.65
CA VAL A 239 3.83 1.33 7.10
C VAL A 239 4.79 2.35 7.69
N GLY A 240 5.47 3.11 6.84
CA GLY A 240 6.43 4.11 7.31
C GLY A 240 5.74 5.16 8.19
N PRO A 241 6.10 5.29 9.49
CA PRO A 241 5.40 6.16 10.44
C PRO A 241 5.62 7.64 10.16
N GLU A 242 4.91 8.51 10.90
CA GLU A 242 5.03 9.98 10.78
C GLU A 242 6.43 10.46 11.19
N GLU A 243 7.02 9.86 12.22
CA GLU A 243 8.31 10.22 12.79
C GLU A 243 9.28 9.03 12.82
N GLY A 244 10.58 9.32 12.71
CA GLY A 244 11.63 8.29 12.81
C GLY A 244 11.54 7.20 11.74
N ARG A 245 11.04 7.55 10.54
CA ARG A 245 10.78 6.60 9.45
C ARG A 245 12.03 5.81 9.02
N PRO A 246 13.22 6.42 8.84
CA PRO A 246 14.44 5.67 8.55
C PRO A 246 14.80 4.66 9.65
N GLU A 247 14.76 5.07 10.93
CA GLU A 247 15.05 4.21 12.07
C GLU A 247 14.02 3.08 12.23
N TYR A 248 12.76 3.33 11.86
CA TYR A 248 11.72 2.32 11.82
C TYR A 248 12.05 1.21 10.81
N TRP A 249 12.42 1.58 9.58
CA TRP A 249 12.78 0.59 8.56
C TRP A 249 14.06 -0.18 8.92
N GLU A 250 15.07 0.49 9.48
CA GLU A 250 16.29 -0.15 9.98
C GLU A 250 15.95 -1.22 11.04
N LYS A 251 15.10 -0.87 12.03
CA LYS A 251 14.67 -1.80 13.08
C LYS A 251 13.90 -2.97 12.50
N LEU A 252 12.97 -2.74 11.57
CA LEU A 252 12.18 -3.79 10.94
C LEU A 252 13.06 -4.76 10.13
N ALA A 253 14.06 -4.23 9.40
CA ALA A 253 15.02 -5.03 8.65
C ALA A 253 15.97 -5.86 9.54
N ALA A 254 16.20 -5.42 10.77
CA ALA A 254 17.01 -6.15 11.75
C ALA A 254 16.24 -7.29 12.46
N VAL A 255 14.92 -7.39 12.28
CA VAL A 255 14.11 -8.43 12.92
C VAL A 255 14.53 -9.81 12.38
N SER A 256 14.91 -10.69 13.29
CA SER A 256 15.39 -12.03 12.97
C SER A 256 15.07 -13.00 14.10
N VAL A 257 15.16 -14.29 13.79
CA VAL A 257 15.02 -15.37 14.78
C VAL A 257 16.11 -16.41 14.60
N GLU A 258 16.50 -17.09 15.68
CA GLU A 258 17.41 -18.22 15.58
C GLU A 258 16.65 -19.46 15.13
N SER A 259 17.18 -20.17 14.13
CA SER A 259 16.72 -21.50 13.77
C SER A 259 16.99 -22.46 14.93
N THR A 260 15.94 -23.15 15.36
CA THR A 260 15.98 -24.17 16.41
C THR A 260 16.32 -25.58 15.88
N GLU A 261 16.78 -25.69 14.63
CA GLU A 261 17.37 -26.92 14.08
C GLU A 261 18.68 -27.33 14.79
#